data_AF-A0A6A5GZN6-F1
#
_entry.id   AF-A0A6A5GZN6-F1
#
_cell.length_a   1.000
_cell.length_b   1.000
_cell.length_c   1.000
_cell.angle_alpha   90.00
_cell.angle_beta   90.00
_cell.angle_gamma   90.00
#
_symmetry.space_group_name_H-M   'P 1'
#
loop_
_entity.id
_entity.type
_entity.pdbx_description
1 polymer ?
#
loop_
_entity_poly.entity_id
_entity_poly.type
_entity_poly.pdbx_seq_one_letter_code
_entity_poly.pdbx_strand_id
1 'polypeptide(L)'
;MSTTTTNPSTSSTRFQSCGICGIEKREPYKCPRCSLLYCTIKCYRNEKHSECSETFYQEQVKRELSGKQADMSHKGEEYREKMQKFLDGDWSGIEEGEPLDSDDETEEEMNEWQKREDEAMKKTIEGTIDDYELDDGEIERRMMTCGLSDDVDQLLNTLTPEEREVFKQLAAEMQNEELGLDSSCFSGKKR
;
A
#
# COMPACT_ATOMS: atom_id res chain seq x y z
N MET A 1 15.42 34.42 -52.14
CA MET A 1 15.26 32.99 -51.81
C MET A 1 16.49 32.58 -51.04
N SER A 2 16.42 32.56 -49.71
CA SER A 2 17.54 32.16 -48.85
C SER A 2 17.07 30.97 -48.03
N THR A 3 17.61 29.80 -48.34
CA THR A 3 17.32 28.52 -47.69
C THR A 3 18.13 28.41 -46.40
N THR A 4 17.48 28.54 -45.25
CA THR A 4 18.06 28.12 -43.96
C THR A 4 17.62 26.69 -43.67
N THR A 5 18.53 25.76 -43.92
CA THR A 5 18.46 24.37 -43.48
C THR A 5 18.54 24.32 -41.96
N THR A 6 17.41 24.14 -41.29
CA THR A 6 17.36 23.82 -39.86
C THR A 6 17.39 22.29 -39.71
N ASN A 7 18.54 21.77 -39.26
CA ASN A 7 18.69 20.38 -38.85
C ASN A 7 17.71 20.06 -37.70
N PRO A 8 16.92 18.99 -37.79
CA PRO A 8 16.21 18.47 -36.63
C PRO A 8 17.22 17.77 -35.72
N SER A 9 17.53 18.41 -34.59
CA SER A 9 18.25 17.80 -33.48
C SER A 9 17.54 16.51 -33.07
N THR A 10 18.11 15.37 -33.43
CA THR A 10 17.70 14.05 -32.98
C THR A 10 17.96 13.95 -31.48
N SER A 11 16.95 14.25 -30.67
CA SER A 11 16.95 13.95 -29.24
C SER A 11 16.85 12.43 -29.06
N SER A 12 18.00 11.77 -29.19
CA SER A 12 18.16 10.35 -28.90
C SER A 12 17.81 10.13 -27.42
N THR A 13 16.57 9.73 -27.14
CA THR A 13 16.07 9.48 -25.79
C THR A 13 16.78 8.23 -25.27
N ARG A 14 17.81 8.41 -24.44
CA ARG A 14 18.54 7.29 -23.84
C ARG A 14 17.72 6.73 -22.69
N PHE A 15 17.25 5.50 -22.85
CA PHE A 15 16.65 4.76 -21.76
C PHE A 15 17.75 4.37 -20.75
N GLN A 16 17.45 4.55 -19.47
CA GLN A 16 18.33 4.21 -18.36
C GLN A 16 17.61 3.26 -17.41
N SER A 17 18.33 2.23 -16.95
CA SER A 17 17.78 1.20 -16.07
C SER A 17 17.74 1.66 -14.61
N CYS A 18 16.67 1.27 -13.92
CA CYS A 18 16.54 1.43 -12.48
C CYS A 18 17.49 0.48 -11.75
N GLY A 19 18.31 0.99 -10.83
CA GLY A 19 19.25 0.18 -10.03
C GLY A 19 18.59 -0.76 -9.00
N ILE A 20 17.25 -0.77 -8.91
CA ILE A 20 16.49 -1.49 -7.89
C ILE A 20 15.62 -2.58 -8.52
N CYS A 21 14.80 -2.22 -9.51
CA CYS A 21 13.91 -3.13 -10.23
C CYS A 21 14.38 -3.50 -11.64
N GLY A 22 15.46 -2.91 -12.15
CA GLY A 22 15.99 -3.21 -13.48
C GLY A 22 15.20 -2.66 -14.66
N ILE A 23 14.02 -2.06 -14.42
CA ILE A 23 13.16 -1.52 -15.48
C ILE A 23 13.81 -0.29 -16.11
N GLU A 24 13.81 -0.24 -17.44
CA GLU A 24 14.30 0.89 -18.24
C GLU A 24 13.26 2.02 -18.30
N LYS A 25 13.67 3.25 -17.99
CA LYS A 25 12.87 4.47 -18.15
C LYS A 25 13.63 5.52 -18.94
N ARG A 26 12.91 6.39 -19.64
CA ARG A 26 13.51 7.52 -20.39
C ARG A 26 14.15 8.56 -19.47
N GLU A 27 13.60 8.75 -18.27
CA GLU A 27 14.09 9.71 -17.26
C GLU A 27 13.94 9.11 -15.85
N PRO A 28 14.89 8.29 -15.38
CA PRO A 28 14.92 7.86 -13.98
C PRO A 28 15.39 9.01 -13.07
N TYR A 29 14.84 9.04 -11.86
CA TYR A 29 15.27 9.96 -10.81
C TYR A 29 16.61 9.53 -10.23
N LYS A 30 17.38 10.49 -9.72
CA LYS A 30 18.70 10.24 -9.12
C LYS A 30 18.70 10.60 -7.63
N CYS A 31 19.10 9.66 -6.78
CA CYS A 31 19.26 9.93 -5.35
C CYS A 31 20.42 10.91 -5.12
N PRO A 32 20.24 12.01 -4.35
CA PRO A 32 21.31 12.97 -4.08
C PRO A 32 22.39 12.45 -3.13
N ARG A 33 22.10 11.39 -2.35
CA ARG A 33 23.04 10.81 -1.38
C ARG A 33 23.97 9.77 -1.99
N CYS A 34 23.40 8.78 -2.68
CA CYS A 34 24.15 7.65 -3.23
C CYS A 34 24.25 7.66 -4.76
N SER A 35 23.67 8.66 -5.44
CA SER A 35 23.64 8.79 -6.91
C SER A 35 22.93 7.67 -7.68
N LEU A 36 22.22 6.78 -6.97
CA LEU A 36 21.47 5.67 -7.56
C LEU A 36 20.28 6.15 -8.38
N LEU A 37 20.09 5.53 -9.55
CA LEU A 37 18.96 5.80 -10.45
C LEU A 37 17.75 4.94 -10.08
N TYR A 38 16.59 5.56 -9.86
CA TYR A 38 15.34 4.90 -9.51
C TYR A 38 14.16 5.39 -10.37
N CYS A 39 13.21 4.51 -10.67
CA CYS A 39 12.12 4.81 -11.59
C CYS A 39 10.84 5.33 -10.92
N THR A 40 10.60 4.99 -9.65
CA THR A 40 9.41 5.36 -8.86
C THR A 40 9.74 5.48 -7.38
N ILE A 41 8.86 6.11 -6.60
CA ILE A 41 9.03 6.22 -5.14
C ILE A 41 9.05 4.84 -4.44
N LYS A 42 8.37 3.84 -5.01
CA LYS A 42 8.42 2.45 -4.53
C LYS A 42 9.85 1.89 -4.64
N CYS A 43 10.58 2.23 -5.70
CA CYS A 43 11.99 1.89 -5.80
C CYS A 43 12.82 2.69 -4.78
N TYR A 44 12.57 3.99 -4.62
CA TYR A 44 13.28 4.81 -3.64
C TYR A 44 13.18 4.27 -2.19
N ARG A 45 12.02 3.72 -1.79
CA ARG A 45 11.75 3.15 -0.46
C ARG A 45 12.02 1.64 -0.35
N ASN A 46 12.55 1.02 -1.39
CA ASN A 46 12.80 -0.43 -1.39
C ASN A 46 13.94 -0.77 -0.41
N GLU A 47 13.99 -1.99 0.10
CA GLU A 47 15.03 -2.49 1.01
C GLU A 47 16.45 -2.27 0.45
N LYS A 48 16.63 -2.38 -0.86
CA LYS A 48 17.93 -2.11 -1.53
C LYS A 48 18.40 -0.65 -1.41
N HIS A 49 17.52 0.29 -1.07
CA HIS A 49 17.80 1.71 -0.91
C HIS A 49 17.21 2.26 0.43
N SER A 50 17.01 1.39 1.42
CA SER A 50 16.43 1.75 2.71
C SER A 50 17.30 2.77 3.45
N GLU A 51 18.62 2.55 3.49
CA GLU A 51 19.57 3.39 4.24
C GLU A 51 19.51 4.88 3.87
N CYS A 52 19.45 5.21 2.58
CA CYS A 52 19.30 6.61 2.12
C CYS A 52 17.89 7.15 2.33
N SER A 53 16.87 6.30 2.17
CA SER A 53 15.48 6.73 2.33
C SER A 53 15.12 6.99 3.79
N GLU A 54 15.50 6.09 4.70
CA GLU A 54 15.24 6.20 6.14
C GLU A 54 16.01 7.35 6.78
N THR A 55 17.29 7.53 6.45
CA THR A 55 18.06 8.67 6.98
C THR A 55 17.44 10.00 6.59
N PHE A 56 16.96 10.13 5.35
CA PHE A 56 16.21 11.30 4.91
C PHE A 56 14.90 11.46 5.71
N TYR A 57 14.10 10.40 5.87
CA TYR A 57 12.87 10.47 6.65
C TYR A 57 13.12 10.88 8.10
N GLN A 58 14.10 10.27 8.76
CA GLN A 58 14.47 10.60 10.14
C GLN A 58 14.91 12.06 10.28
N GLU A 59 15.70 12.58 9.34
CA GLU A 59 16.11 13.99 9.36
C GLU A 59 14.95 14.95 9.16
N GLN A 60 14.01 14.63 8.27
CA GLN A 60 12.83 15.48 8.07
C GLN A 60 11.93 15.48 9.31
N VAL A 61 11.67 14.31 9.90
CA VAL A 61 10.88 14.21 11.13
C VAL A 61 11.58 14.95 12.28
N LYS A 62 12.89 14.75 12.49
CA LYS A 62 13.66 15.48 13.50
C LYS A 62 13.59 16.99 13.29
N ARG A 63 13.68 17.45 12.04
CA ARG A 63 13.59 18.87 11.69
C ARG A 63 12.21 19.44 12.02
N GLU A 64 11.14 18.77 11.60
CA GLU A 64 9.77 19.20 11.90
C GLU A 64 9.47 19.20 13.40
N LEU A 65 9.95 18.19 14.14
CA LEU A 65 9.84 18.13 15.59
C LEU A 65 10.67 19.21 16.29
N SER A 66 11.87 19.51 15.79
CA SER A 66 12.73 20.56 16.36
C SER A 66 12.16 21.97 16.17
N GLY A 67 11.43 22.22 15.09
CA GLY A 67 10.71 23.48 14.85
C GLY A 67 9.43 23.60 15.68
N LYS A 68 8.90 22.48 16.18
CA LYS A 68 7.80 22.39 17.13
C LYS A 68 8.34 22.14 18.53
N GLN A 69 9.31 22.95 19.00
CA GLN A 69 9.45 23.13 20.43
C GLN A 69 8.13 23.73 20.93
N ALA A 70 7.20 22.86 21.28
CA ALA A 70 6.08 23.24 22.12
C ALA A 70 6.68 23.96 23.32
N ASP A 71 6.00 25.03 23.76
CA ASP A 71 6.32 25.89 24.90
C ASP A 71 6.25 25.09 26.22
N MET A 72 7.03 24.00 26.29
CA MET A 72 7.02 22.96 27.31
C MET A 72 8.03 23.26 28.40
N SER A 73 8.72 24.41 28.34
CA SER A 73 9.75 24.74 29.31
C SER A 73 9.19 24.82 30.74
N HIS A 74 7.95 25.28 30.92
CA HIS A 74 7.35 25.40 32.25
C HIS A 74 6.46 24.21 32.61
N LYS A 75 5.60 23.75 31.68
CA LYS A 75 4.69 22.61 31.92
C LYS A 75 5.38 21.24 31.92
N GLY A 76 6.44 21.09 31.13
CA GLY A 76 7.20 19.84 31.06
C GLY A 76 8.07 19.61 32.30
N GLU A 77 8.64 20.66 32.89
CA GLU A 77 9.39 20.56 34.15
C GLU A 77 8.46 20.27 35.33
N GLU A 78 7.31 20.95 35.41
CA GLU A 78 6.32 20.71 36.47
C GLU A 78 5.76 19.29 36.42
N TYR A 79 5.47 18.76 35.22
CA TYR A 79 5.02 17.38 35.04
C TYR A 79 6.11 16.36 35.41
N ARG A 80 7.37 16.63 35.05
CA ARG A 80 8.52 15.78 35.40
C ARG A 80 8.77 15.78 36.90
N GLU A 81 8.70 16.93 37.55
CA GLU A 81 8.85 17.06 39.00
C GLU A 81 7.72 16.34 39.73
N LYS A 82 6.48 16.45 39.24
CA LYS A 82 5.33 15.71 39.79
C LYS A 82 5.55 14.21 39.62
N MET A 83 5.90 13.72 38.42
CA MET A 83 6.24 12.30 38.22
C MET A 83 7.40 11.82 39.10
N GLN A 84 8.40 12.65 39.37
CA GLN A 84 9.52 12.26 40.20
C GLN A 84 9.14 12.13 41.68
N LYS A 85 8.33 13.05 42.22
CA LYS A 85 7.73 12.94 43.57
C LYS A 85 6.85 11.69 43.71
N PHE A 86 6.15 11.31 42.63
CA PHE A 86 5.37 10.07 42.55
C PHE A 86 6.26 8.83 42.69
N LEU A 87 7.40 8.79 41.99
CA LEU A 87 8.37 7.69 42.07
C LEU A 87 9.08 7.61 43.42
N ASP A 88 9.32 8.76 44.07
CA ASP A 88 9.94 8.87 45.38
C ASP A 88 8.98 8.55 46.54
N GLY A 89 7.72 8.19 46.24
CA GLY A 89 6.74 7.69 47.21
C GLY A 89 6.04 8.77 48.03
N ASP A 90 6.14 10.04 47.62
CA ASP A 90 5.47 11.16 48.28
C ASP A 90 4.05 11.38 47.69
N TRP A 91 3.07 10.73 48.32
CA TRP A 91 1.63 10.84 48.03
C TRP A 91 0.92 12.01 48.68
N SER A 92 1.63 12.85 49.43
CA SER A 92 1.02 13.92 50.24
C SER A 92 0.34 15.05 49.45
N GLY A 93 0.58 15.16 48.13
CA GLY A 93 0.03 16.19 47.25
C GLY A 93 -1.04 15.71 46.25
N ILE A 94 -1.50 14.46 46.35
CA ILE A 94 -2.64 13.97 45.59
C ILE A 94 -3.88 14.16 46.47
N GLU A 95 -4.53 15.31 46.32
CA GLU A 95 -5.96 15.39 46.66
C GLU A 95 -6.65 14.25 45.91
N GLU A 96 -7.43 13.43 46.61
CA GLU A 96 -8.31 12.42 46.00
C GLU A 96 -9.28 13.18 45.07
N GLY A 97 -8.80 13.48 43.86
CA GLY A 97 -9.63 13.95 42.78
C GLY A 97 -10.66 12.87 42.53
N GLU A 98 -11.91 13.31 42.39
CA GLU A 98 -13.03 12.47 42.00
C GLU A 98 -12.58 11.49 40.90
N PRO A 99 -12.98 10.20 40.97
CA PRO A 99 -12.67 9.26 39.92
C PRO A 99 -13.16 9.89 38.61
N LEU A 100 -12.21 10.17 37.70
CA LEU A 100 -12.52 10.61 36.35
C LEU A 100 -13.26 9.46 35.67
N ASP A 101 -14.58 9.43 35.84
CA ASP A 101 -15.45 8.62 35.02
C ASP A 101 -15.41 9.24 33.63
N SER A 102 -14.61 8.63 32.77
CA SER A 102 -14.37 9.03 31.38
C SER A 102 -15.57 8.67 30.48
N ASP A 103 -16.80 8.81 30.99
CA ASP A 103 -18.06 8.42 30.33
C ASP A 103 -19.11 9.56 30.34
N ASP A 104 -18.72 10.81 30.64
CA ASP A 104 -19.61 11.97 30.46
C ASP A 104 -19.46 12.61 29.07
N GLU A 105 -19.00 11.83 28.07
CA GLU A 105 -19.08 12.22 26.66
C GLU A 105 -20.49 11.87 26.16
N THR A 106 -21.31 12.90 25.94
CA THR A 106 -22.67 12.72 25.41
C THR A 106 -22.67 11.95 24.09
N GLU A 107 -23.70 11.13 23.83
CA GLU A 107 -23.86 10.33 22.59
C GLU A 107 -23.74 11.16 21.29
N GLU A 108 -23.93 12.48 21.38
CA GLU A 108 -23.78 13.44 20.29
C GLU A 108 -22.31 13.73 19.94
N GLU A 109 -21.41 13.85 20.93
CA GLU A 109 -19.97 14.07 20.71
C GLU A 109 -19.27 12.81 20.20
N MET A 110 -19.60 11.62 20.74
CA MET A 110 -19.06 10.34 20.27
C MET A 110 -19.40 10.08 18.78
N ASN A 111 -20.61 10.46 18.35
CA ASN A 111 -21.04 10.37 16.95
C ASN A 111 -20.30 11.33 16.01
N GLU A 112 -19.83 12.48 16.49
CA GLU A 112 -19.13 13.47 15.65
C GLU A 112 -17.69 13.04 15.38
N TRP A 113 -17.00 12.48 16.38
CA TRP A 113 -15.67 11.89 16.21
C TRP A 113 -15.71 10.66 15.32
N GLN A 114 -16.69 9.79 15.50
CA GLN A 114 -16.87 8.60 14.66
C GLN A 114 -17.16 8.97 13.20
N LYS A 115 -18.01 9.98 12.96
CA LYS A 115 -18.24 10.51 11.60
C LYS A 115 -16.98 11.11 10.96
N ARG A 116 -16.16 11.82 11.75
CA ARG A 116 -14.91 12.43 11.28
C ARG A 116 -13.86 11.37 10.95
N GLU A 117 -13.81 10.29 11.72
CA GLU A 117 -12.95 9.14 11.48
C GLU A 117 -13.40 8.35 10.24
N ASP A 118 -14.71 8.10 10.09
CA ASP A 118 -15.29 7.44 8.91
C ASP A 118 -15.04 8.26 7.63
N GLU A 119 -15.15 9.58 7.69
CA GLU A 119 -14.87 10.47 6.56
C GLU A 119 -13.37 10.48 6.20
N ALA A 120 -12.48 10.49 7.20
CA ALA A 120 -11.04 10.41 6.98
C ALA A 120 -10.62 9.04 6.41
N MET A 121 -11.22 7.96 6.89
CA MET A 121 -11.03 6.61 6.37
C MET A 121 -11.53 6.52 4.93
N LYS A 122 -12.74 7.02 4.64
CA LYS A 122 -13.30 7.07 3.29
C LYS A 122 -12.40 7.85 2.32
N LYS A 123 -11.90 9.02 2.72
CA LYS A 123 -10.98 9.85 1.91
C LYS A 123 -9.65 9.14 1.65
N THR A 124 -9.15 8.39 2.63
CA THR A 124 -7.92 7.60 2.48
C THR A 124 -8.14 6.45 1.50
N ILE A 125 -9.28 5.75 1.62
CA ILE A 125 -9.67 4.68 0.70
C ILE A 125 -9.81 5.24 -0.72
N GLU A 126 -10.55 6.33 -0.92
CA GLU A 126 -10.74 6.97 -2.23
C GLU A 126 -9.40 7.42 -2.85
N GLY A 127 -8.54 8.10 -2.07
CA GLY A 127 -7.22 8.52 -2.54
C GLY A 127 -6.21 7.39 -2.75
N THR A 128 -6.47 6.19 -2.23
CA THR A 128 -5.63 5.01 -2.48
C THR A 128 -6.18 4.13 -3.59
N ILE A 129 -7.49 4.03 -3.75
CA ILE A 129 -8.13 3.24 -4.80
C ILE A 129 -7.90 3.87 -6.18
N ASP A 130 -7.92 5.21 -6.29
CA ASP A 130 -7.60 5.91 -7.56
C ASP A 130 -6.17 5.59 -8.08
N ASP A 131 -5.24 5.26 -7.19
CA ASP A 131 -3.87 4.82 -7.56
C ASP A 131 -3.81 3.35 -8.04
N TYR A 132 -4.88 2.56 -7.81
CA TYR A 132 -4.98 1.13 -8.13
C TYR A 132 -6.11 0.75 -9.09
N GLU A 133 -6.99 1.68 -9.48
CA GLU A 133 -7.79 1.56 -10.69
C GLU A 133 -6.85 1.65 -11.90
N LEU A 134 -6.14 0.55 -12.17
CA LEU A 134 -5.49 0.37 -13.44
C LEU A 134 -6.60 0.46 -14.48
N ASP A 135 -6.51 1.45 -15.36
CA ASP A 135 -7.31 1.54 -16.59
C ASP A 135 -7.46 0.13 -17.19
N ASP A 136 -8.67 -0.24 -17.63
CA ASP A 136 -8.95 -1.59 -18.13
C ASP A 136 -7.91 -2.04 -19.18
N GLY A 137 -7.33 -1.09 -19.93
CA GLY A 137 -6.23 -1.33 -20.86
C GLY A 137 -4.87 -1.66 -20.23
N GLU A 138 -4.54 -1.18 -19.03
CA GLU A 138 -3.33 -1.57 -18.29
C GLU A 138 -3.50 -2.95 -17.63
N ILE A 139 -4.73 -3.30 -17.20
CA ILE A 139 -5.07 -4.66 -16.76
C ILE A 139 -4.88 -5.63 -17.94
N GLU A 140 -5.43 -5.31 -19.12
CA GLU A 140 -5.30 -6.11 -20.33
C GLU A 140 -3.84 -6.28 -20.77
N ARG A 141 -3.05 -5.19 -20.76
CA ARG A 141 -1.61 -5.22 -21.04
C ARG A 141 -0.86 -6.18 -20.10
N ARG A 142 -1.23 -6.18 -18.82
CA ARG A 142 -0.60 -7.02 -17.79
C ARG A 142 -1.00 -8.48 -17.94
N MET A 143 -2.27 -8.75 -18.22
CA MET A 143 -2.78 -10.09 -18.56
C MET A 143 -2.04 -10.65 -19.79
N MET A 144 -1.94 -9.86 -20.86
CA MET A 144 -1.22 -10.25 -22.08
C MET A 144 0.27 -10.49 -21.84
N THR A 145 0.92 -9.67 -20.99
CA THR A 145 2.33 -9.86 -20.60
C THR A 145 2.55 -11.15 -19.80
N CYS A 146 1.57 -11.57 -19.01
CA CYS A 146 1.58 -12.84 -18.28
C CYS A 146 1.18 -14.04 -19.17
N GLY A 147 0.89 -13.83 -20.45
CA GLY A 147 0.43 -14.88 -21.36
C GLY A 147 -1.02 -15.33 -21.10
N LEU A 148 -1.78 -14.57 -20.30
CA LEU A 148 -3.19 -14.81 -20.07
C LEU A 148 -3.96 -14.05 -21.16
N SER A 149 -4.36 -14.80 -22.19
CA SER A 149 -5.28 -14.30 -23.23
C SER A 149 -6.70 -14.30 -22.70
N ASP A 150 -7.53 -13.35 -23.16
CA ASP A 150 -8.97 -13.34 -22.89
C ASP A 150 -9.72 -14.49 -23.61
N ASP A 151 -9.05 -15.12 -24.58
CA ASP A 151 -9.57 -16.26 -25.32
C ASP A 151 -9.26 -17.59 -24.61
N VAL A 152 -10.33 -18.24 -24.12
CA VAL A 152 -10.30 -19.53 -23.43
C VAL A 152 -9.64 -20.62 -24.28
N ASP A 153 -9.87 -20.65 -25.59
CA ASP A 153 -9.30 -21.68 -26.46
C ASP A 153 -7.80 -21.49 -26.63
N GLN A 154 -7.33 -20.25 -26.71
CA GLN A 154 -5.90 -19.94 -26.74
C GLN A 154 -5.24 -20.34 -25.43
N LEU A 155 -5.86 -20.04 -24.29
CA LEU A 155 -5.38 -20.45 -22.97
C LEU A 155 -5.26 -21.97 -22.88
N LEU A 156 -6.28 -22.69 -23.34
CA LEU A 156 -6.33 -24.15 -23.29
C LEU A 156 -5.34 -24.83 -24.26
N ASN A 157 -4.92 -24.12 -25.32
CA ASN A 157 -3.89 -24.57 -26.25
C ASN A 157 -2.45 -24.28 -25.76
N THR A 158 -2.27 -23.48 -24.70
CA THR A 158 -0.95 -23.34 -24.05
C THR A 158 -0.54 -24.57 -23.24
N LEU A 159 -1.53 -25.37 -22.80
CA LEU A 159 -1.32 -26.64 -22.13
C LEU A 159 -0.98 -27.75 -23.14
N THR A 160 -0.22 -28.75 -22.71
CA THR A 160 -0.02 -29.96 -23.50
C THR A 160 -1.35 -30.72 -23.68
N PRO A 161 -1.50 -31.54 -24.73
CA PRO A 161 -2.74 -32.30 -24.96
C PRO A 161 -3.10 -33.21 -23.78
N GLU A 162 -2.10 -33.71 -23.04
CA GLU A 162 -2.32 -34.53 -21.85
C GLU A 162 -2.85 -33.70 -20.67
N GLU A 163 -2.25 -32.55 -20.39
CA GLU A 163 -2.70 -31.64 -19.32
C GLU A 163 -4.09 -31.05 -19.60
N ARG A 164 -4.40 -30.78 -20.87
CA ARG A 164 -5.72 -30.31 -21.29
C ARG A 164 -6.81 -31.33 -20.97
N GLU A 165 -6.56 -32.61 -21.19
CA GLU A 165 -7.53 -33.67 -20.88
C GLU A 165 -7.72 -33.83 -19.37
N VAL A 166 -6.64 -33.74 -18.59
CA VAL A 166 -6.71 -33.75 -17.12
C VAL A 166 -7.53 -32.56 -16.61
N PHE A 167 -7.29 -31.36 -17.15
CA PHE A 167 -8.06 -30.17 -16.79
C PHE A 167 -9.56 -30.30 -17.12
N LYS A 168 -9.90 -30.85 -18.29
CA LYS A 168 -11.30 -31.13 -18.67
C LYS A 168 -11.98 -32.13 -17.72
N GLN A 169 -11.26 -33.18 -17.33
CA GLN A 169 -11.77 -34.17 -16.39
C GLN A 169 -12.01 -33.55 -15.01
N LEU A 170 -11.06 -32.77 -14.50
CA LEU A 170 -11.18 -32.07 -13.24
C LEU A 170 -12.35 -31.06 -13.25
N ALA A 171 -12.50 -30.30 -14.34
CA ALA A 171 -13.62 -29.37 -14.47
C ALA A 171 -14.97 -30.08 -14.48
N ALA A 172 -15.07 -31.24 -15.14
CA ALA A 172 -16.29 -32.04 -15.14
C ALA A 172 -16.58 -32.67 -13.77
N GLU A 173 -15.56 -33.10 -13.04
CA GLU A 173 -15.66 -33.60 -11.67
C GLU A 173 -16.18 -32.50 -10.73
N MET A 174 -15.58 -31.31 -10.77
CA MET A 174 -16.02 -30.15 -9.99
C MET A 174 -17.47 -29.75 -10.30
N GLN A 175 -17.88 -29.78 -11.57
CA GLN A 175 -19.27 -29.51 -11.95
C GLN A 175 -20.25 -30.56 -11.42
N ASN A 176 -19.83 -31.83 -11.39
CA ASN A 176 -20.66 -32.89 -10.81
C ASN A 176 -20.80 -32.75 -9.29
N GLU A 177 -19.73 -32.35 -8.59
CA GLU A 177 -19.75 -32.05 -7.16
C GLU A 177 -20.63 -30.83 -6.84
N GLU A 178 -20.49 -29.73 -7.58
CA GLU A 178 -21.26 -28.50 -7.38
C GLU A 178 -22.76 -28.72 -7.65
N LEU A 179 -23.09 -29.49 -8.68
CA LEU A 179 -24.48 -29.82 -9.04
C LEU A 179 -25.02 -31.04 -8.27
N GLY A 180 -24.20 -31.70 -7.45
CA GLY A 180 -24.55 -32.90 -6.68
C GLY A 180 -25.08 -34.06 -7.53
N LEU A 181 -24.66 -34.15 -8.80
CA LEU A 181 -25.20 -35.10 -9.79
C LEU A 181 -24.81 -36.56 -9.52
N ASP A 182 -23.81 -36.78 -8.67
CA ASP A 182 -23.34 -38.08 -8.20
C ASP A 182 -24.19 -38.63 -7.03
N SER A 183 -24.89 -37.75 -6.31
CA SER A 183 -25.79 -38.12 -5.22
C SER A 183 -27.12 -38.66 -5.74
N SER A 184 -27.16 -39.94 -6.12
CA SER A 184 -28.39 -40.58 -6.54
C SER A 184 -29.42 -40.61 -5.41
N CYS A 185 -30.50 -39.82 -5.54
CA CYS A 185 -31.66 -39.83 -4.63
C CYS A 185 -32.38 -41.21 -4.57
N PHE A 186 -32.01 -42.14 -5.46
CA PHE A 186 -32.61 -43.46 -5.62
C PHE A 186 -31.75 -44.61 -5.12
N SER A 187 -30.64 -44.37 -4.40
CA SER A 187 -29.89 -45.45 -3.74
C SER A 187 -30.69 -45.98 -2.54
N GLY A 188 -31.72 -46.76 -2.85
CA GLY A 188 -32.64 -47.37 -1.91
C GLY A 188 -31.89 -48.22 -0.91
N LYS A 189 -32.14 -47.92 0.37
CA LYS A 189 -31.72 -48.71 1.52
C LYS A 189 -32.20 -50.15 1.29
N LYS A 190 -31.31 -51.06 0.88
CA LYS A 190 -31.61 -52.49 0.82
C LYS A 190 -32.07 -52.90 2.22
N ARG A 191 -33.35 -53.28 2.33
CA ARG A 191 -33.96 -53.83 3.54
C ARG A 191 -33.41 -55.22 3.82
#